data_AF-A0A2D4G2Z3-F1
#
_entry.id   AF-A0A2D4G2Z3-F1
#
_cell.length_a   1.000
_cell.length_b   1.000
_cell.length_c   1.000
_cell.angle_alpha   90.00
_cell.angle_beta   90.00
_cell.angle_gamma   90.00
#
_symmetry.space_group_name_H-M   'P 1'
#
loop_
_entity.id
_entity.type
_entity.pdbx_description
1 polymer ?
#
loop_
_entity_poly.entity_id
_entity_poly.type
_entity_poly.pdbx_seq_one_letter_code
_entity_poly.pdbx_strand_id
1 'polypeptide(L)'
;LPKDSFKPSTGWAWAGDWFVSPEKTLLHDMDAGHTSFVEEVFENQVRLPGGQWIHMAEAYTDVNGEKILPKEEIECPLGWKWEDVEWDTDLNRAVDEKGWEYGITIPPDNKTKSWVPAEKMYHTNRRRRWVRLRRRDLAQMEALKKYKQEELEGEGWEYASLFGWSFHMKYRKTDSFRRRRWRRRMEPLEHTGPAAVFALEGALGGVTDDKSDDGKSVSTLNFGVNRPTISCIFDYGNRYHLRCYIYQARDLLAMDKDSFSDPYAIVSFV
;
A
#
# COMPACT_ATOMS: atom_id res chain seq x y z
N LEU A 1 -19.53 -17.19 -11.80
CA LEU A 1 -19.43 -18.02 -13.03
C LEU A 1 -18.84 -19.38 -12.66
N PRO A 2 -19.36 -20.49 -13.20
CA PRO A 2 -18.79 -21.83 -12.99
C PRO A 2 -17.34 -21.91 -13.50
N LYS A 3 -16.50 -22.73 -12.86
CA LYS A 3 -15.08 -22.90 -13.24
C LYS A 3 -14.90 -23.32 -14.71
N ASP A 4 -15.84 -24.10 -15.24
CA ASP A 4 -15.78 -24.65 -16.61
C ASP A 4 -16.23 -23.66 -17.69
N SER A 5 -16.75 -22.50 -17.29
CA SER A 5 -17.12 -21.44 -18.23
C SER A 5 -15.92 -20.62 -18.73
N PHE A 6 -14.76 -20.75 -18.08
CA PHE A 6 -13.54 -20.04 -18.45
C PHE A 6 -12.77 -20.81 -19.53
N LYS A 7 -12.47 -20.13 -20.64
CA LYS A 7 -11.64 -20.66 -21.74
C LYS A 7 -10.30 -19.91 -21.78
N PRO A 8 -9.20 -20.58 -22.16
CA PRO A 8 -7.92 -19.90 -22.29
C PRO A 8 -7.98 -18.92 -23.46
N SER A 9 -7.17 -17.86 -23.43
CA SER A 9 -7.05 -16.93 -24.55
C SER A 9 -6.40 -17.61 -25.76
N THR A 10 -6.68 -17.11 -26.96
CA THR A 10 -6.02 -17.56 -28.20
C THR A 10 -4.50 -17.52 -28.04
N GLY A 11 -3.80 -18.60 -28.39
CA GLY A 11 -2.35 -18.71 -28.20
C GLY A 11 -1.90 -19.21 -26.83
N TRP A 12 -2.83 -19.50 -25.90
CA TRP A 12 -2.54 -19.98 -24.55
C TRP A 12 -3.27 -21.29 -24.25
N ALA A 13 -2.68 -22.12 -23.42
CA ALA A 13 -3.28 -23.34 -22.87
C ALA A 13 -3.36 -23.27 -21.35
N TRP A 14 -4.32 -23.99 -20.75
CA TRP A 14 -4.33 -24.16 -19.30
C TRP A 14 -3.16 -25.04 -18.86
N ALA A 15 -2.40 -24.57 -17.90
CA ALA A 15 -1.32 -25.31 -17.25
C ALA A 15 -1.80 -25.74 -15.85
N GLY A 16 -2.21 -27.00 -15.71
CA GLY A 16 -2.70 -27.57 -14.45
C GLY A 16 -4.14 -27.20 -14.08
N ASP A 17 -4.52 -27.56 -12.86
CA ASP A 17 -5.87 -27.43 -12.34
C ASP A 17 -6.11 -26.12 -11.58
N TRP A 18 -7.38 -25.82 -11.31
CA TRP A 18 -7.76 -24.73 -10.43
C TRP A 18 -7.25 -24.97 -9.02
N PHE A 19 -6.51 -24.01 -8.47
CA PHE A 19 -6.03 -24.06 -7.09
C PHE A 19 -6.51 -22.84 -6.30
N VAL A 20 -6.61 -23.01 -4.98
CA VAL A 20 -6.93 -21.91 -4.07
C VAL A 20 -5.68 -21.07 -3.87
N SER A 21 -5.78 -19.78 -4.15
CA SER A 21 -4.68 -18.84 -4.02
C SER A 21 -5.19 -17.58 -3.35
N PRO A 22 -5.14 -17.51 -2.00
CA PRO A 22 -5.47 -16.30 -1.26
C PRO A 22 -4.65 -15.11 -1.76
N GLU A 23 -5.16 -13.89 -1.60
CA GLU A 23 -4.45 -12.66 -1.95
C GLU A 23 -3.22 -12.49 -1.02
N LYS A 24 -2.03 -12.86 -1.50
CA LYS A 24 -0.77 -12.77 -0.72
C LYS A 24 0.06 -11.51 -1.00
N THR A 25 -0.18 -10.88 -2.16
CA THR A 25 0.69 -9.84 -2.74
C THR A 25 0.27 -8.43 -2.40
N LEU A 26 -0.96 -8.23 -1.94
CA LEU A 26 -1.36 -6.95 -1.41
C LEU A 26 -0.93 -6.93 0.05
N LEU A 27 0.30 -6.47 0.29
CA LEU A 27 0.67 -5.98 1.61
C LEU A 27 -0.09 -4.68 1.80
N HIS A 28 -1.30 -4.76 2.33
CA HIS A 28 -2.19 -3.60 2.50
C HIS A 28 -1.79 -2.74 3.70
N ASP A 29 -0.94 -3.28 4.57
CA ASP A 29 -0.53 -2.60 5.80
C ASP A 29 0.51 -1.54 5.48
N MET A 30 0.43 -0.38 6.14
CA MET A 30 1.36 0.73 5.93
C MET A 30 2.82 0.36 6.20
N ASP A 31 3.07 -0.73 6.93
CA ASP A 31 4.39 -1.25 7.30
C ASP A 31 4.88 -2.42 6.40
N ALA A 32 4.18 -2.63 5.28
CA ALA A 32 4.50 -3.57 4.22
C ALA A 32 5.96 -3.46 3.73
N GLY A 33 6.74 -4.52 3.87
CA GLY A 33 8.14 -4.54 3.38
C GLY A 33 9.11 -3.70 4.20
N HIS A 34 8.65 -3.04 5.28
CA HIS A 34 9.51 -2.28 6.17
C HIS A 34 10.10 -3.16 7.28
N THR A 35 11.38 -2.92 7.60
CA THR A 35 12.07 -3.52 8.77
C THR A 35 11.90 -2.70 10.03
N SER A 36 11.59 -1.41 9.89
CA SER A 36 11.31 -0.44 10.95
C SER A 36 10.15 0.45 10.49
N PHE A 37 9.24 0.79 11.40
CA PHE A 37 8.05 1.56 11.11
C PHE A 37 7.75 2.50 12.28
N VAL A 38 7.44 3.76 11.98
CA VAL A 38 7.05 4.75 12.99
C VAL A 38 5.54 4.69 13.13
N GLU A 39 5.06 4.21 14.28
CA GLU A 39 3.65 4.34 14.63
C GLU A 39 3.35 5.80 14.95
N GLU A 40 2.22 6.32 14.49
CA GLU A 40 1.82 7.70 14.73
C GLU A 40 0.36 7.82 15.14
N VAL A 41 0.10 8.69 16.11
CA VAL A 41 -1.25 9.00 16.59
C VAL A 41 -1.38 10.48 16.90
N PHE A 42 -2.58 11.03 16.75
CA PHE A 42 -2.85 12.42 17.07
C PHE A 42 -3.72 12.51 18.31
N GLU A 43 -3.22 13.17 19.35
CA GLU A 43 -4.01 13.59 20.51
C GLU A 43 -4.73 14.89 20.15
N ASN A 44 -6.04 14.98 20.39
CA ASN A 44 -6.91 16.06 19.95
C ASN A 44 -7.57 16.72 21.15
N GLN A 45 -7.67 18.05 21.09
CA GLN A 45 -8.40 18.86 22.04
C GLN A 45 -9.23 19.90 21.31
N VAL A 46 -10.36 20.26 21.90
CA VAL A 46 -11.27 21.26 21.33
C VAL A 46 -11.52 22.36 22.33
N ARG A 47 -11.98 23.51 21.83
CA ARG A 47 -12.52 24.60 22.64
C ARG A 47 -13.55 25.40 21.86
N LEU A 48 -14.34 26.18 22.60
CA LEU A 48 -15.02 27.35 22.01
C LEU A 48 -14.00 28.48 21.80
N PRO A 49 -14.19 29.37 20.82
CA PRO A 49 -13.30 30.51 20.60
C PRO A 49 -13.08 31.31 21.90
N GLY A 50 -11.82 31.56 22.25
CA GLY A 50 -11.42 32.23 23.50
C GLY A 50 -11.55 31.40 24.78
N GLY A 51 -12.02 30.15 24.70
CA GLY A 51 -12.15 29.23 25.83
C GLY A 51 -10.86 28.49 26.19
N GLN A 52 -10.96 27.64 27.23
CA GLN A 52 -9.91 26.71 27.60
C GLN A 52 -9.99 25.42 26.76
N TRP A 53 -8.82 24.84 26.49
CA TRP A 53 -8.72 23.55 25.82
C TRP A 53 -9.21 22.42 26.73
N ILE A 54 -10.13 21.59 26.22
CA ILE A 54 -10.68 20.45 26.96
C ILE A 54 -10.26 19.12 26.31
N HIS A 55 -10.01 18.12 27.16
CA HIS A 55 -9.81 16.76 26.70
C HIS A 55 -11.14 16.18 26.20
N MET A 56 -11.10 15.58 25.01
CA MET A 56 -12.24 14.89 24.41
C MET A 56 -12.33 13.46 24.94
N ALA A 57 -13.55 12.91 25.02
CA ALA A 57 -13.74 11.48 25.27
C ALA A 57 -13.14 10.62 24.14
N GLU A 58 -13.02 11.17 22.94
CA GLU A 58 -12.39 10.57 21.77
C GLU A 58 -11.14 11.38 21.38
N ALA A 59 -10.16 11.40 22.29
CA ALA A 59 -8.99 12.25 22.14
C ALA A 59 -8.00 11.77 21.06
N TYR A 60 -8.04 10.52 20.59
CA TYR A 60 -7.02 10.01 19.67
C TYR A 60 -7.55 9.69 18.28
N THR A 61 -6.85 10.19 17.26
CA THR A 61 -7.17 9.95 15.85
C THR A 61 -5.94 9.60 15.03
N ASP A 62 -6.15 9.00 13.86
CA ASP A 62 -5.13 8.92 12.81
C ASP A 62 -4.93 10.29 12.12
N VAL A 63 -4.07 10.33 11.09
CA VAL A 63 -3.79 11.53 10.30
C VAL A 63 -5.03 12.09 9.56
N ASN A 64 -6.00 11.23 9.24
CA ASN A 64 -7.24 11.55 8.53
C ASN A 64 -8.38 11.99 9.47
N GLY A 65 -8.14 11.95 10.78
CA GLY A 65 -9.15 12.26 11.79
C GLY A 65 -10.15 11.12 11.99
N GLU A 66 -9.77 9.88 11.71
CA GLU A 66 -10.51 8.68 12.10
C GLU A 66 -10.10 8.26 13.51
N LYS A 67 -11.08 7.83 14.32
CA LYS A 67 -10.85 7.48 15.72
C LYS A 67 -9.98 6.24 15.84
N ILE A 68 -9.03 6.28 16.76
CA ILE A 68 -8.16 5.15 17.11
C ILE A 68 -8.05 4.99 18.64
N LEU A 69 -7.34 3.94 19.07
CA LEU A 69 -7.07 3.69 20.48
C LEU A 69 -6.16 4.77 21.09
N PRO A 70 -6.27 5.05 22.39
CA PRO A 70 -5.28 5.84 23.12
C PRO A 70 -3.87 5.27 22.95
N LYS A 71 -2.86 6.15 22.91
CA LYS A 71 -1.47 5.73 22.67
C LYS A 71 -0.95 4.68 23.65
N GLU A 72 -1.44 4.71 24.89
CA GLU A 72 -1.09 3.76 25.95
C GLU A 72 -1.66 2.35 25.71
N GLU A 73 -2.76 2.25 24.96
CA GLU A 73 -3.46 1.00 24.65
C GLU A 73 -2.99 0.37 23.34
N ILE A 74 -2.13 1.05 22.57
CA ILE A 74 -1.62 0.54 21.30
C ILE A 74 -0.51 -0.48 21.57
N GLU A 75 -0.86 -1.74 21.32
CA GLU A 75 0.07 -2.86 21.40
C GLU A 75 0.96 -2.96 20.16
N CYS A 76 2.16 -3.51 20.34
CA CYS A 76 3.03 -3.77 19.20
C CYS A 76 2.45 -4.93 18.37
N PRO A 77 2.30 -4.78 17.05
CA PRO A 77 1.77 -5.86 16.22
C PRO A 77 2.65 -7.11 16.28
N LEU A 78 2.04 -8.29 16.12
CA LEU A 78 2.76 -9.56 16.13
C LEU A 78 3.87 -9.59 15.05
N GLY A 79 5.07 -10.04 15.40
CA GLY A 79 6.25 -9.99 14.52
C GLY A 79 6.99 -8.66 14.56
N TRP A 80 6.58 -7.74 15.42
CA TRP A 80 7.24 -6.49 15.72
C TRP A 80 7.54 -6.36 17.20
N LYS A 81 8.48 -5.47 17.52
CA LYS A 81 8.76 -5.01 18.87
C LYS A 81 8.96 -3.50 18.87
N TRP A 82 8.57 -2.84 19.96
CA TRP A 82 8.91 -1.44 20.15
C TRP A 82 10.43 -1.29 20.24
N GLU A 83 10.97 -0.36 19.46
CA GLU A 83 12.36 0.07 19.54
C GLU A 83 12.47 1.26 20.51
N ASP A 84 11.53 2.20 20.42
CA ASP A 84 11.41 3.29 21.39
C ASP A 84 10.68 2.84 22.66
N VAL A 85 11.24 3.20 23.81
CA VAL A 85 10.71 2.82 25.14
C VAL A 85 9.38 3.53 25.42
N GLU A 86 9.26 4.80 25.04
CA GLU A 86 8.09 5.63 25.28
C GLU A 86 7.62 6.28 23.98
N TRP A 87 6.38 6.77 24.00
CA TRP A 87 5.88 7.64 22.95
C TRP A 87 6.54 9.01 23.07
N ASP A 88 6.94 9.59 21.95
CA ASP A 88 7.53 10.93 21.89
C ASP A 88 6.69 11.87 21.02
N THR A 89 6.82 13.17 21.25
CA THR A 89 6.15 14.21 20.47
C THR A 89 7.08 14.70 19.36
N ASP A 90 6.58 14.73 18.12
CA ASP A 90 7.39 15.16 16.97
C ASP A 90 7.51 16.70 16.88
N LEU A 91 8.49 17.26 17.58
CA LEU A 91 8.79 18.70 17.60
C LEU A 91 9.51 19.21 16.35
N ASN A 92 9.90 18.33 15.41
CA ASN A 92 10.56 18.74 14.17
C ASN A 92 9.55 19.26 13.12
N ARG A 93 8.25 19.12 13.39
CA ARG A 93 7.17 19.61 12.53
C ARG A 93 6.84 21.08 12.82
N ALA A 94 5.96 21.64 12.00
CA ALA A 94 5.40 22.97 12.20
C ALA A 94 4.36 22.96 13.34
N VAL A 95 4.86 22.86 14.57
CA VAL A 95 4.10 22.82 15.83
C VAL A 95 4.59 23.88 16.81
N ASP A 96 3.85 24.11 17.90
CA ASP A 96 4.32 24.91 19.02
C ASP A 96 5.37 24.18 19.87
N GLU A 97 5.89 24.84 20.91
CA GLU A 97 6.89 24.28 21.84
C GLU A 97 6.42 23.03 22.59
N LYS A 98 5.11 22.76 22.62
CA LYS A 98 4.48 21.60 23.27
C LYS A 98 4.02 20.55 22.27
N GLY A 99 4.30 20.74 20.98
CA GLY A 99 3.95 19.86 19.88
C GLY A 99 2.52 19.97 19.36
N TRP A 100 1.80 21.03 19.71
CA TRP A 100 0.46 21.28 19.20
C TRP A 100 0.49 22.01 17.87
N GLU A 101 -0.38 21.57 16.96
CA GLU A 101 -0.81 22.32 15.80
C GLU A 101 -2.29 22.67 15.94
N TYR A 102 -2.68 23.83 15.41
CA TYR A 102 -3.97 24.45 15.65
C TYR A 102 -4.77 24.62 14.37
N GLY A 103 -6.09 24.50 14.46
CA GLY A 103 -6.96 24.72 13.33
C GLY A 103 -8.37 25.11 13.71
N ILE A 104 -9.17 25.32 12.67
CA ILE A 104 -10.58 25.68 12.76
C ILE A 104 -11.35 24.85 11.75
N THR A 105 -12.50 24.34 12.19
CA THR A 105 -13.45 23.69 11.29
C THR A 105 -14.31 24.77 10.64
N ILE A 106 -14.26 24.88 9.31
CA ILE A 106 -14.98 25.88 8.54
C ILE A 106 -16.20 25.20 7.89
N PRO A 107 -17.44 25.59 8.25
CA PRO A 107 -18.64 25.04 7.61
C PRO A 107 -18.62 25.24 6.09
N PRO A 108 -19.12 24.28 5.28
CA PRO A 108 -19.91 23.11 5.68
C PRO A 108 -19.10 21.88 6.10
N ASP A 109 -17.77 21.99 6.21
CA ASP A 109 -16.94 20.85 6.60
C ASP A 109 -17.16 20.47 8.06
N ASN A 110 -17.08 19.16 8.34
CA ASN A 110 -17.20 18.61 9.69
C ASN A 110 -15.85 18.33 10.37
N LYS A 111 -14.74 18.48 9.63
CA LYS A 111 -13.37 18.20 10.12
C LYS A 111 -12.45 19.38 9.81
N THR A 112 -11.46 19.61 10.67
CA THR A 112 -10.39 20.58 10.43
C THR A 112 -9.43 20.05 9.36
N LYS A 113 -9.25 20.81 8.28
CA LYS A 113 -8.37 20.43 7.15
C LYS A 113 -7.01 21.11 7.14
N SER A 114 -6.89 22.26 7.83
CA SER A 114 -5.67 23.06 7.87
C SER A 114 -5.19 23.23 9.29
N TRP A 115 -3.88 23.08 9.48
CA TRP A 115 -3.20 23.14 10.77
C TRP A 115 -2.05 24.14 10.70
N VAL A 116 -1.86 24.92 11.78
CA VAL A 116 -0.81 25.95 11.88
C VAL A 116 -0.07 25.85 13.23
N PRO A 117 1.22 26.23 13.31
CA PRO A 117 2.00 26.12 14.53
C PRO A 117 1.60 27.13 15.63
N ALA A 118 1.10 28.30 15.24
CA ALA A 118 0.84 29.39 16.19
C ALA A 118 -0.61 29.41 16.67
N GLU A 119 -0.80 29.40 17.99
CA GLU A 119 -2.13 29.52 18.59
C GLU A 119 -2.76 30.89 18.32
N LYS A 120 -4.06 30.89 18.00
CA LYS A 120 -4.89 32.09 17.89
C LYS A 120 -6.20 31.88 18.63
N MET A 121 -6.78 32.98 19.12
CA MET A 121 -7.99 32.96 19.95
C MET A 121 -9.20 32.33 19.26
N TYR A 122 -9.26 32.37 17.92
CA TYR A 122 -10.35 31.80 17.14
C TYR A 122 -10.17 30.32 16.78
N HIS A 123 -9.01 29.71 17.07
CA HIS A 123 -8.83 28.27 16.84
C HIS A 123 -9.70 27.47 17.80
N THR A 124 -10.42 26.51 17.26
CA THR A 124 -11.36 25.65 17.99
C THR A 124 -10.86 24.23 18.15
N ASN A 125 -9.86 23.83 17.36
CA ASN A 125 -9.24 22.51 17.42
C ASN A 125 -7.72 22.65 17.57
N ARG A 126 -7.10 21.76 18.35
CA ARG A 126 -5.67 21.51 18.31
C ARG A 126 -5.39 20.02 18.34
N ARG A 127 -4.31 19.60 17.70
CA ARG A 127 -3.84 18.22 17.80
C ARG A 127 -2.33 18.14 17.98
N ARG A 128 -1.86 17.06 18.60
CA ARG A 128 -0.45 16.79 18.88
C ARG A 128 -0.08 15.40 18.37
N ARG A 129 0.96 15.33 17.55
CA ARG A 129 1.45 14.08 16.94
C ARG A 129 2.37 13.36 17.92
N TRP A 130 1.95 12.19 18.36
CA TRP A 130 2.75 11.23 19.10
C TRP A 130 3.31 10.18 18.14
N VAL A 131 4.58 9.84 18.32
CA VAL A 131 5.27 8.83 17.52
C VAL A 131 5.96 7.80 18.41
N ARG A 132 6.08 6.59 17.89
CA ARG A 132 6.87 5.53 18.53
C ARG A 132 7.44 4.58 17.47
N LEU A 133 8.75 4.37 17.47
CA LEU A 133 9.40 3.47 16.54
C LEU A 133 9.21 2.01 16.96
N ARG A 134 8.80 1.17 16.00
CA ARG A 134 8.84 -0.30 16.10
C ARG A 134 9.72 -0.90 15.02
N ARG A 135 10.29 -2.06 15.33
CA ARG A 135 11.15 -2.83 14.44
C ARG A 135 10.68 -4.27 14.33
N ARG A 136 10.87 -4.87 13.16
CA ARG A 136 10.60 -6.30 12.94
C ARG A 136 11.42 -7.14 13.92
N ASP A 137 10.75 -8.06 14.60
CA ASP A 137 11.41 -9.07 15.42
C ASP A 137 11.68 -10.30 14.56
N LEU A 138 12.95 -10.55 14.24
CA LEU A 138 13.37 -11.64 13.37
C LEU A 138 12.98 -13.02 13.93
N ALA A 139 13.04 -13.20 15.25
CA ALA A 139 12.69 -14.46 15.89
C ALA A 139 11.18 -14.76 15.78
N GLN A 140 10.35 -13.73 16.03
CA GLN A 140 8.90 -13.86 15.85
C GLN A 140 8.52 -14.00 14.37
N MET A 141 9.22 -13.35 13.45
CA MET A 141 8.97 -13.47 12.01
C MET A 141 9.23 -14.89 11.50
N GLU A 142 10.24 -15.59 12.01
CA GLU A 142 10.48 -17.00 11.69
C GLU A 142 9.39 -17.91 12.23
N ALA A 143 8.94 -17.67 13.47
CA ALA A 143 7.80 -18.38 14.05
C ALA A 143 6.50 -18.10 13.28
N LEU A 144 6.28 -16.85 12.86
CA LEU A 144 5.11 -16.45 12.08
C LEU A 144 5.13 -17.03 10.67
N LYS A 145 6.30 -17.18 10.05
CA LYS A 145 6.44 -17.89 8.77
C LYS A 145 6.03 -19.35 8.90
N LYS A 146 6.43 -20.03 9.98
CA LYS A 146 6.00 -21.42 10.26
C LYS A 146 4.48 -21.50 10.49
N TYR A 147 3.92 -20.63 11.33
CA TYR A 147 2.48 -20.58 11.59
C TYR A 147 1.67 -20.23 10.32
N LYS A 148 2.11 -19.25 9.54
CA LYS A 148 1.46 -18.89 8.27
C LYS A 148 1.54 -20.03 7.26
N GLN A 149 2.60 -20.83 7.29
CA GLN A 149 2.74 -22.01 6.42
C GLN A 149 1.73 -23.11 6.81
N GLU A 150 1.44 -23.29 8.10
CA GLU A 150 0.37 -24.19 8.57
C GLU A 150 -1.03 -23.62 8.28
N GLU A 151 -1.26 -22.31 8.41
CA GLU A 151 -2.53 -21.65 8.06
C GLU A 151 -2.80 -21.67 6.54
N LEU A 152 -1.73 -21.68 5.73
CA LEU A 152 -1.76 -21.83 4.27
C LEU A 152 -2.20 -23.22 3.80
N GLU A 153 -2.12 -24.24 4.66
CA GLU A 153 -2.67 -25.59 4.41
C GLU A 153 -4.19 -25.66 4.71
N GLY A 154 -4.79 -24.59 5.24
CA GLY A 154 -6.23 -24.47 5.44
C GLY A 154 -7.03 -24.27 4.15
N GLU A 155 -8.37 -24.22 4.26
CA GLU A 155 -9.30 -24.15 3.11
C GLU A 155 -9.21 -22.85 2.25
N GLY A 156 -8.44 -21.85 2.69
CA GLY A 156 -8.17 -20.60 1.96
C GLY A 156 -9.34 -19.61 1.91
N TRP A 157 -10.18 -19.58 2.95
CA TRP A 157 -11.24 -18.58 3.10
C TRP A 157 -10.69 -17.23 3.58
N GLU A 158 -11.23 -16.16 3.02
CA GLU A 158 -10.97 -14.77 3.44
C GLU A 158 -12.30 -14.18 3.92
N TYR A 159 -12.28 -13.32 4.94
CA TYR A 159 -13.46 -12.80 5.63
C TYR A 159 -13.50 -11.27 5.59
N ALA A 160 -14.69 -10.69 5.63
CA ALA A 160 -14.89 -9.24 5.73
C ALA A 160 -16.17 -8.92 6.50
N SER A 161 -16.17 -7.78 7.18
CA SER A 161 -17.33 -7.30 7.94
C SER A 161 -18.42 -6.71 7.04
N LEU A 162 -18.05 -6.06 5.93
CA LEU A 162 -18.98 -5.44 4.98
C LEU A 162 -18.57 -5.70 3.52
N PHE A 163 -19.53 -5.68 2.61
CA PHE A 163 -19.27 -5.83 1.17
C PHE A 163 -18.49 -4.60 0.65
N GLY A 164 -17.44 -4.84 -0.14
CA GLY A 164 -16.55 -3.79 -0.66
C GLY A 164 -15.41 -3.39 0.28
N TRP A 165 -15.35 -3.96 1.49
CA TRP A 165 -14.23 -3.76 2.42
C TRP A 165 -13.11 -4.79 2.19
N SER A 166 -11.93 -4.50 2.74
CA SER A 166 -10.77 -5.39 2.68
C SER A 166 -11.05 -6.73 3.34
N PHE A 167 -10.61 -7.82 2.70
CA PHE A 167 -10.74 -9.17 3.24
C PHE A 167 -9.48 -9.57 4.02
N HIS A 168 -9.65 -10.33 5.10
CA HIS A 168 -8.57 -10.84 5.96
C HIS A 168 -8.67 -12.36 6.18
N MET A 169 -7.58 -13.03 6.56
CA MET A 169 -7.56 -14.51 6.69
C MET A 169 -8.29 -15.03 7.93
N LYS A 170 -8.27 -14.29 9.05
CA LYS A 170 -8.80 -14.77 10.34
C LYS A 170 -10.25 -14.37 10.56
N TYR A 171 -11.14 -15.35 10.67
CA TYR A 171 -12.55 -15.11 10.99
C TYR A 171 -12.72 -14.28 12.28
N ARG A 172 -13.52 -13.21 12.21
CA ARG A 172 -13.96 -12.40 13.35
C ARG A 172 -15.48 -12.53 13.50
N LYS A 173 -15.99 -12.42 14.73
CA LYS A 173 -17.43 -12.49 15.00
C LYS A 173 -18.25 -11.40 14.30
N THR A 174 -17.61 -10.29 13.94
CA THR A 174 -18.21 -9.17 13.21
C THR A 174 -18.24 -9.39 11.69
N ASP A 175 -17.63 -10.47 11.19
CA ASP A 175 -17.56 -10.75 9.76
C ASP A 175 -18.88 -11.32 9.25
N SER A 176 -19.41 -10.67 8.21
CA SER A 176 -20.65 -11.08 7.54
C SER A 176 -20.41 -11.69 6.16
N PHE A 177 -19.19 -11.57 5.62
CA PHE A 177 -18.82 -12.04 4.29
C PHE A 177 -17.61 -12.98 4.36
N ARG A 178 -17.61 -14.00 3.49
CA ARG A 178 -16.42 -14.81 3.20
C ARG A 178 -16.25 -14.99 1.70
N ARG A 179 -15.02 -15.02 1.22
CA ARG A 179 -14.67 -15.32 -0.18
C ARG A 179 -13.54 -16.35 -0.22
N ARG A 180 -13.40 -17.00 -1.37
CA ARG A 180 -12.27 -17.88 -1.66
C ARG A 180 -11.76 -17.60 -3.07
N ARG A 181 -10.49 -17.26 -3.19
CA ARG A 181 -9.87 -16.90 -4.46
C ARG A 181 -9.31 -18.13 -5.16
N TRP A 182 -9.83 -18.42 -6.36
CA TRP A 182 -9.35 -19.48 -7.23
C TRP A 182 -8.48 -18.90 -8.33
N ARG A 183 -7.36 -19.56 -8.62
CA ARG A 183 -6.50 -19.25 -9.77
C ARG A 183 -6.26 -20.52 -10.57
N ARG A 184 -6.06 -20.37 -11.88
CA ARG A 184 -5.60 -21.43 -12.78
C ARG A 184 -4.54 -20.82 -13.69
N ARG A 185 -3.41 -21.50 -13.84
CA ARG A 185 -2.29 -21.00 -14.62
C ARG A 185 -2.54 -21.23 -16.11
N MET A 186 -2.08 -20.30 -16.94
CA MET A 186 -1.99 -20.47 -18.39
C MET A 186 -0.53 -20.41 -18.81
N GLU A 187 -0.20 -21.08 -19.91
CA GLU A 187 1.09 -20.99 -20.58
C GLU A 187 0.90 -20.77 -22.08
N PRO A 188 1.83 -20.06 -22.75
CA PRO A 188 1.78 -19.91 -24.21
C PRO A 188 1.90 -21.26 -24.90
N LEU A 189 1.17 -21.44 -26.01
CA LEU A 189 1.30 -22.60 -26.88
C LEU A 189 2.66 -22.64 -27.60
N GLU A 190 3.21 -21.46 -27.93
CA GLU A 190 4.54 -21.33 -28.53
C GLU A 190 5.58 -20.98 -27.46
N HIS A 191 6.59 -21.84 -27.30
CA HIS A 191 7.70 -21.60 -26.39
C HIS A 191 8.79 -20.75 -27.07
N THR A 192 8.62 -19.42 -27.07
CA THR A 192 9.59 -18.46 -27.65
C THR A 192 10.83 -18.20 -26.77
N GLY A 193 11.03 -19.01 -25.72
CA GLY A 193 12.11 -18.83 -24.74
C GLY A 193 11.82 -17.71 -23.73
N PRO A 194 12.81 -17.31 -22.91
CA PRO A 194 12.66 -16.24 -21.93
C PRO A 194 12.40 -14.91 -22.64
N ALA A 195 11.17 -14.40 -22.57
CA ALA A 195 10.80 -13.09 -23.10
C ALA A 195 10.54 -12.11 -21.96
N ALA A 196 11.00 -10.87 -22.12
CA ALA A 196 10.70 -9.82 -21.16
C ALA A 196 9.19 -9.53 -21.14
N VAL A 197 8.63 -9.17 -19.99
CA VAL A 197 7.18 -8.95 -19.81
C VAL A 197 6.58 -7.96 -20.81
N PHE A 198 7.35 -6.99 -21.27
CA PHE A 198 6.95 -6.00 -22.28
C PHE A 198 6.96 -6.53 -23.73
N ALA A 199 7.55 -7.70 -23.99
CA ALA A 199 7.48 -8.39 -25.28
C ALA A 199 6.21 -9.28 -25.42
N LEU A 200 5.34 -9.30 -24.40
CA LEU A 200 4.01 -9.93 -24.47
C LEU A 200 2.96 -9.02 -25.15
N GLU A 201 3.35 -7.82 -25.58
CA GLU A 201 2.50 -6.89 -26.32
C GLU A 201 2.14 -7.53 -27.68
N GLY A 202 0.88 -7.95 -27.82
CA GLY A 202 0.36 -8.72 -28.96
C GLY A 202 -0.15 -10.14 -28.62
N ALA A 203 0.30 -10.75 -27.52
CA ALA A 203 -0.13 -12.10 -27.12
C ALA A 203 -1.40 -12.14 -26.24
N LEU A 204 -1.86 -10.97 -25.82
CA LEU A 204 -3.07 -10.77 -25.00
C LEU A 204 -4.15 -10.03 -25.82
N GLY A 205 -4.31 -10.45 -27.08
CA GLY A 205 -5.24 -9.86 -28.04
C GLY A 205 -6.68 -9.90 -27.53
N GLY A 206 -7.20 -8.72 -27.21
CA GLY A 206 -8.65 -8.50 -27.16
C GLY A 206 -9.22 -8.73 -28.54
N VAL A 207 -10.38 -9.38 -28.58
CA VAL A 207 -11.17 -9.62 -29.79
C VAL A 207 -11.44 -8.28 -30.49
N THR A 208 -10.71 -7.99 -31.56
CA THR A 208 -11.17 -7.05 -32.57
C THR A 208 -11.29 -7.85 -33.85
N ASP A 209 -12.54 -7.99 -34.31
CA ASP A 209 -12.91 -8.56 -35.59
C ASP A 209 -11.99 -8.06 -36.70
N ASP A 210 -11.53 -9.00 -37.52
CA ASP A 210 -10.80 -8.74 -38.76
C ASP A 210 -11.63 -7.81 -39.64
N LYS A 211 -11.19 -6.55 -39.74
CA LYS A 211 -11.23 -5.68 -40.95
C LYS A 211 -10.88 -4.24 -40.57
N SER A 212 -9.61 -3.88 -40.67
CA SER A 212 -9.22 -2.60 -41.28
C SER A 212 -7.73 -2.60 -41.57
N ASP A 213 -7.44 -2.52 -42.85
CA ASP A 213 -6.17 -2.13 -43.43
C ASP A 213 -6.00 -0.63 -43.15
N ASP A 214 -5.07 -0.26 -42.27
CA ASP A 214 -4.31 0.99 -42.43
C ASP A 214 -3.17 1.08 -41.40
N GLY A 215 -1.95 1.19 -41.93
CA GLY A 215 -0.76 1.43 -41.15
C GLY A 215 -0.81 2.80 -40.48
N LYS A 216 -1.04 2.82 -39.18
CA LYS A 216 -0.66 3.90 -38.26
C LYS A 216 -0.55 3.33 -36.86
N SER A 217 0.57 3.57 -36.21
CA SER A 217 0.84 3.28 -34.81
C SER A 217 -0.20 3.95 -33.90
N VAL A 218 -1.25 3.21 -33.54
CA VAL A 218 -2.29 3.69 -32.61
C VAL A 218 -1.88 3.34 -31.19
N SER A 219 -1.30 4.34 -30.54
CA SER A 219 -1.40 4.69 -29.11
C SER A 219 -1.66 3.59 -28.06
N THR A 220 -0.65 3.45 -27.22
CA THR A 220 -0.46 2.74 -25.94
C THR A 220 -1.50 2.94 -24.81
N LEU A 221 -2.79 3.18 -25.06
CA LEU A 221 -3.70 3.59 -23.96
C LEU A 221 -5.08 2.92 -23.85
N ASN A 222 -5.37 1.84 -24.57
CA ASN A 222 -6.68 1.15 -24.44
C ASN A 222 -6.68 -0.12 -23.57
N PHE A 223 -5.80 -0.20 -22.56
CA PHE A 223 -5.90 -1.26 -21.55
C PHE A 223 -6.96 -0.92 -20.49
N GLY A 224 -8.20 -1.31 -20.79
CA GLY A 224 -9.30 -1.37 -19.84
C GLY A 224 -9.05 -2.30 -18.65
N VAL A 225 -9.99 -2.27 -17.71
CA VAL A 225 -9.98 -2.73 -16.29
C VAL A 225 -9.51 -4.19 -16.02
N ASN A 226 -9.18 -4.99 -17.04
CA ASN A 226 -8.75 -6.38 -16.91
C ASN A 226 -7.30 -6.59 -17.40
N ARG A 227 -6.31 -6.08 -16.65
CA ARG A 227 -4.91 -6.42 -16.90
C ARG A 227 -4.61 -7.81 -16.32
N PRO A 228 -4.04 -8.77 -17.08
CA PRO A 228 -3.60 -10.03 -16.49
C PRO A 228 -2.56 -9.72 -15.42
N THR A 229 -2.77 -10.25 -14.22
CA THR A 229 -1.74 -10.19 -13.18
C THR A 229 -0.63 -11.15 -13.58
N ILE A 230 0.50 -10.61 -14.02
CA ILE A 230 1.68 -11.40 -14.33
C ILE A 230 2.41 -11.69 -13.01
N SER A 231 2.50 -12.97 -12.65
CA SER A 231 3.29 -13.42 -11.51
C SER A 231 4.52 -14.16 -12.00
N CYS A 232 5.70 -13.62 -11.73
CA CYS A 232 6.96 -14.33 -11.94
C CYS A 232 7.22 -15.24 -10.74
N ILE A 233 7.34 -16.54 -10.99
CA ILE A 233 7.73 -17.53 -9.99
C ILE A 233 9.19 -17.84 -10.26
N PHE A 234 10.05 -17.55 -9.29
CA PHE A 234 11.47 -17.87 -9.35
C PHE A 234 11.72 -19.05 -8.43
N ASP A 235 12.44 -20.07 -8.91
CA ASP A 235 12.79 -21.24 -8.09
C ASP A 235 13.73 -20.88 -6.93
N TYR A 236 14.43 -19.74 -7.05
CA TYR A 236 15.33 -19.19 -6.06
C TYR A 236 15.25 -17.66 -6.05
N GLY A 237 15.29 -17.07 -4.86
CA GLY A 237 15.39 -15.63 -4.69
C GLY A 237 16.84 -15.18 -4.89
N ASN A 238 17.09 -14.34 -5.88
CA ASN A 238 18.39 -13.70 -6.06
C ASN A 238 18.41 -12.39 -5.27
N ARG A 239 19.44 -12.21 -4.44
CA ARG A 239 19.71 -10.92 -3.78
C ARG A 239 20.60 -10.11 -4.69
N TYR A 240 20.13 -8.94 -5.09
CA TYR A 240 20.91 -7.97 -5.82
C TYR A 240 21.13 -6.73 -4.95
N HIS A 241 22.29 -6.10 -5.10
CA HIS A 241 22.55 -4.76 -4.60
C HIS A 241 22.09 -3.75 -5.64
N LEU A 242 21.13 -2.90 -5.25
CA LEU A 242 20.74 -1.74 -6.03
C LEU A 242 21.83 -0.67 -5.87
N ARG A 243 22.48 -0.30 -6.96
CA ARG A 243 23.33 0.89 -7.02
C ARG A 243 22.58 1.97 -7.79
N CYS A 244 22.41 3.13 -7.14
CA CYS A 244 21.83 4.31 -7.75
C CYS A 244 22.84 5.45 -7.65
N TYR A 245 23.27 5.97 -8.79
CA TYR A 245 24.12 7.14 -8.87
C TYR A 245 23.30 8.29 -9.44
N ILE A 246 23.11 9.35 -8.66
CA ILE A 246 22.41 10.55 -9.09
C ILE A 246 23.46 11.59 -9.46
N TYR A 247 23.41 12.05 -10.71
CA TYR A 247 24.36 13.03 -11.23
C TYR A 247 23.63 14.34 -11.55
N GLN A 248 24.26 15.44 -11.17
CA GLN A 248 23.94 16.73 -11.76
C GLN A 248 24.60 16.79 -13.13
N ALA A 249 23.82 16.91 -14.19
CA ALA A 249 24.28 16.71 -15.57
C ALA A 249 24.98 17.94 -16.16
N ARG A 250 25.95 18.51 -15.43
CA ARG A 250 26.55 19.82 -15.72
C ARG A 250 27.15 19.96 -17.14
N ASP A 251 27.37 18.84 -17.85
CA ASP A 251 27.94 18.79 -19.20
C ASP A 251 27.10 17.98 -20.21
N LEU A 252 25.83 17.64 -19.90
CA LEU A 252 24.91 17.01 -20.86
C LEU A 252 23.97 18.06 -21.47
N LEU A 253 23.62 17.84 -22.73
CA LEU A 253 22.57 18.60 -23.41
C LEU A 253 21.24 18.35 -22.68
N ALA A 254 20.57 19.44 -22.27
CA ALA A 254 19.24 19.36 -21.67
C ALA A 254 18.24 18.71 -22.65
N MET A 255 17.33 17.89 -22.13
CA MET A 255 16.28 17.30 -22.97
C MET A 255 15.13 18.29 -23.21
N ASP A 256 14.96 19.27 -22.33
CA ASP A 256 14.08 20.41 -22.55
C ASP A 256 14.85 21.61 -23.11
N LYS A 257 14.10 22.64 -23.53
CA LYS A 257 14.67 23.81 -24.21
C LYS A 257 15.13 24.91 -23.25
N ASP A 258 14.81 24.81 -21.96
CA ASP A 258 14.91 25.92 -20.99
C ASP A 258 15.56 25.55 -19.63
N SER A 259 16.12 24.34 -19.46
CA SER A 259 16.79 23.92 -18.22
C SER A 259 18.32 23.93 -18.34
N PHE A 260 18.97 24.42 -17.28
CA PHE A 260 20.40 24.19 -17.06
C PHE A 260 20.57 22.75 -16.51
N SER A 261 20.74 21.79 -17.42
CA SER A 261 21.21 20.42 -17.16
C SER A 261 20.30 19.55 -16.27
N ASP A 262 19.46 18.72 -16.90
CA ASP A 262 18.54 17.80 -16.21
C ASP A 262 19.28 16.78 -15.32
N PRO A 263 18.89 16.58 -14.05
CA PRO A 263 19.46 15.52 -13.23
C PRO A 263 19.11 14.15 -13.82
N TYR A 264 20.08 13.23 -13.86
CA TYR A 264 19.84 11.85 -14.29
C TYR A 264 20.40 10.86 -13.27
N ALA A 265 19.79 9.68 -13.22
CA ALA A 265 20.20 8.59 -12.35
C ALA A 265 20.64 7.38 -13.16
N ILE A 266 21.78 6.79 -12.81
CA ILE A 266 22.19 5.46 -13.29
C ILE A 266 21.78 4.45 -12.24
N VAL A 267 20.94 3.50 -12.64
CA VAL A 267 20.44 2.42 -11.78
C VAL A 267 20.95 1.09 -12.30
N SER A 268 21.62 0.32 -11.44
CA SER A 268 22.06 -1.05 -11.77
C SER A 268 21.75 -2.01 -10.63
N PHE A 269 21.38 -3.24 -10.99
CA PHE A 269 21.29 -4.37 -10.07
C PHE A 269 22.54 -5.23 -10.26
N VAL A 270 23.28 -5.47 -9.17
CA VAL A 270 24.50 -6.31 -9.13
C VAL A 270 24.29 -7.48 -8.20
#